data_AF-W6QX31-F1
#
_entry.id   AF-W6QX31-F1
#
_cell.length_a   1.000
_cell.length_b   1.000
_cell.length_c   1.000
_cell.angle_alpha   90.00
_cell.angle_beta   90.00
_cell.angle_gamma   90.00
#
_symmetry.space_group_name_H-M   'P 1'
#
loop_
_entity.id
_entity.type
_entity.pdbx_description
1 polymer ?
#
loop_
_entity_poly.entity_id
_entity_poly.type
_entity_poly.pdbx_seq_one_letter_code
_entity_poly.pdbx_strand_id
1 'polypeptide(L)'
;MKIQGPEKNVNGEMQEKYKVCRISSDKLSPITSNMAASIAPECNDIKEKYDTCFLKWYSEKYLRGNTSSNDCEALFKNYKGCLNKVLKERGIDAMVDDARKSGSSETDAEFLKKS
;
A
#
# COMPACT_ATOMS: atom_id res chain seq x y z
N MET A 1 45.30 -23.04 -36.87
CA MET A 1 44.55 -21.97 -36.18
C MET A 1 43.14 -22.47 -35.91
N LYS A 2 42.87 -22.88 -34.67
CA LYS A 2 41.53 -23.14 -34.15
C LYS A 2 41.52 -22.48 -32.78
N ILE A 3 40.89 -21.32 -32.66
CA ILE A 3 40.67 -20.66 -31.38
C ILE A 3 39.32 -21.16 -30.87
N GLN A 4 39.38 -21.96 -29.82
CA GLN A 4 38.24 -22.32 -28.99
C GLN A 4 37.79 -21.05 -28.24
N GLY A 5 36.66 -20.47 -28.64
CA GLY A 5 36.01 -19.40 -27.86
C GLY A 5 35.00 -20.03 -26.90
N PRO A 6 35.01 -19.71 -25.59
CA PRO A 6 34.04 -20.24 -24.64
C PRO A 6 32.65 -19.60 -24.83
N GLU A 7 31.63 -20.46 -24.84
CA GLU A 7 30.21 -20.13 -24.74
C GLU A 7 29.95 -19.18 -23.55
N LYS A 8 29.36 -18.02 -23.81
CA LYS A 8 28.95 -17.08 -22.76
C LYS A 8 27.45 -17.18 -22.56
N ASN A 9 27.10 -17.87 -21.48
CA ASN A 9 25.78 -17.99 -20.87
C ASN A 9 25.26 -16.59 -20.49
N VAL A 10 24.22 -16.09 -21.18
CA VAL A 10 23.50 -14.86 -20.77
C VAL A 10 22.32 -15.29 -19.90
N ASN A 11 22.60 -15.56 -18.63
CA ASN A 11 21.59 -15.78 -17.59
C ASN A 11 22.16 -15.33 -16.23
N GLY A 12 22.59 -14.07 -16.14
CA GLY A 12 23.24 -13.60 -14.92
C GLY A 12 23.56 -12.12 -14.88
N GLU A 13 22.59 -11.23 -15.17
CA GLU A 13 22.77 -9.81 -14.79
C GLU A 13 21.46 -9.02 -14.58
N MET A 14 20.31 -9.69 -14.49
CA MET A 14 19.01 -9.04 -14.30
C MET A 14 18.39 -9.38 -12.92
N GLN A 15 19.19 -9.39 -11.86
CA GLN A 15 18.70 -9.60 -10.49
C GLN A 15 19.14 -8.54 -9.46
N GLU A 16 20.08 -7.64 -9.77
CA GLU A 16 20.59 -6.68 -8.77
C GLU A 16 19.78 -5.36 -8.71
N LYS A 17 19.01 -5.00 -9.75
CA LYS A 17 18.23 -3.74 -9.79
C LYS A 17 16.82 -3.82 -9.19
N TYR A 18 16.31 -5.01 -8.88
CA TYR A 18 15.00 -5.22 -8.22
C TYR A 18 15.15 -5.49 -6.71
N LYS A 19 16.20 -4.96 -6.08
CA LYS A 19 16.52 -5.15 -4.66
C LYS A 19 15.88 -4.10 -3.72
N VAL A 20 14.99 -3.26 -4.25
CA VAL A 20 14.07 -2.39 -3.49
C VAL A 20 12.65 -2.93 -3.71
N CYS A 21 11.95 -3.20 -2.60
CA CYS A 21 10.68 -3.95 -2.48
C CYS A 21 10.78 -5.49 -2.52
N ARG A 22 11.76 -6.08 -1.81
CA ARG A 22 11.63 -7.46 -1.31
C ARG A 22 10.88 -7.43 0.03
N ILE A 23 9.55 -7.53 -0.01
CA ILE A 23 8.77 -7.97 1.15
C ILE A 23 8.94 -9.50 1.21
N SER A 24 9.53 -10.01 2.29
CA SER A 24 9.77 -11.43 2.53
C SER A 24 8.47 -12.23 2.43
N SER A 25 8.41 -13.15 1.47
CA SER A 25 7.22 -13.94 1.13
C SER A 25 7.11 -15.27 1.90
N ASP A 26 7.80 -15.40 3.05
CA ASP A 26 7.93 -16.67 3.80
C ASP A 26 7.14 -16.72 5.13
N LYS A 27 6.17 -15.82 5.33
CA LYS A 27 5.16 -15.94 6.40
C LYS A 27 3.74 -15.72 5.90
N LEU A 28 3.38 -16.33 4.77
CA LEU A 28 1.98 -16.46 4.38
C LEU A 28 1.40 -17.74 5.02
N SER A 29 0.87 -17.59 6.23
CA SER A 29 0.04 -18.62 6.87
C SER A 29 -1.38 -18.61 6.26
N PRO A 30 -1.98 -19.77 5.99
CA PRO A 30 -3.28 -19.85 5.35
C PRO A 30 -4.41 -19.53 6.35
N ILE A 31 -5.45 -18.85 5.85
CA ILE A 31 -6.78 -18.60 6.44
C ILE A 31 -6.87 -17.75 7.73
N THR A 32 -6.37 -16.50 7.78
CA THR A 32 -6.97 -15.42 8.61
C THR A 32 -6.58 -14.01 8.10
N SER A 33 -7.56 -13.09 8.05
CA SER A 33 -7.49 -11.61 8.11
C SER A 33 -6.29 -10.90 7.47
N ASN A 34 -6.54 -10.23 6.34
CA ASN A 34 -5.61 -9.35 5.62
C ASN A 34 -5.15 -8.14 6.47
N MET A 35 -4.12 -8.32 7.28
CA MET A 35 -3.41 -7.21 7.93
C MET A 35 -2.09 -6.99 7.20
N ALA A 36 -2.12 -6.15 6.17
CA ALA A 36 -0.91 -5.76 5.46
C ALA A 36 0.04 -5.04 6.41
N ALA A 37 1.34 -5.30 6.28
CA ALA A 37 2.34 -4.52 6.98
C ALA A 37 2.25 -3.05 6.55
N SER A 38 2.42 -2.14 7.50
CA SER A 38 2.58 -0.72 7.23
C SER A 38 3.92 -0.46 6.55
N ILE A 39 4.01 0.64 5.79
CA ILE A 39 5.24 1.15 5.17
C ILE A 39 6.34 1.39 6.23
N ALA A 40 5.92 1.64 7.46
CA ALA A 40 6.77 1.84 8.61
C ALA A 40 6.49 0.76 9.66
N PRO A 41 7.47 -0.07 10.05
CA PRO A 41 7.28 -1.10 11.06
C PRO A 41 6.82 -0.55 12.41
N GLU A 42 7.18 0.69 12.74
CA GLU A 42 6.78 1.40 13.96
C GLU A 42 5.29 1.80 13.97
N CYS A 43 4.64 1.82 12.81
CA CYS A 43 3.20 2.12 12.71
C CYS A 43 2.33 0.85 12.60
N ASN A 44 2.92 -0.35 12.65
CA ASN A 44 2.20 -1.62 12.46
C ASN A 44 1.13 -1.84 13.53
N ASP A 45 1.45 -1.67 14.82
CA ASP A 45 0.49 -1.88 15.91
C ASP A 45 -0.73 -0.95 15.82
N ILE A 46 -0.51 0.29 15.37
CA ILE A 46 -1.58 1.28 15.22
C ILE A 46 -2.41 0.95 13.97
N LYS A 47 -1.76 0.52 12.89
CA LYS A 47 -2.41 0.04 11.67
C LYS A 47 -3.31 -1.16 11.96
N GLU A 48 -2.84 -2.11 12.76
CA GLU A 48 -3.59 -3.33 13.10
C GLU A 48 -4.93 -3.02 13.76
N LYS A 49 -4.88 -2.13 14.75
CA LYS A 49 -6.08 -1.66 15.46
C LYS A 49 -7.02 -0.91 14.52
N TYR A 50 -6.48 -0.06 13.66
CA TYR A 50 -7.26 0.71 12.71
C TYR A 50 -7.93 -0.18 11.65
N ASP A 51 -7.18 -1.05 10.98
CA ASP A 51 -7.69 -1.93 9.92
C ASP A 51 -8.73 -2.90 10.47
N THR A 52 -8.52 -3.45 11.67
CA THR A 52 -9.53 -4.30 12.34
C THR A 52 -10.84 -3.55 12.58
N CYS A 53 -10.76 -2.31 13.09
CA CYS A 53 -11.93 -1.46 13.25
C CYS A 53 -12.60 -1.17 11.91
N PHE A 54 -11.80 -0.78 10.91
CA PHE A 54 -12.28 -0.41 9.59
C PHE A 54 -12.98 -1.56 8.87
N LEU A 55 -12.43 -2.78 8.89
CA LEU A 55 -13.03 -3.94 8.24
C LEU A 55 -14.39 -4.31 8.86
N LYS A 56 -14.50 -4.20 10.19
CA LYS A 56 -15.77 -4.40 10.90
C LYS A 56 -16.79 -3.33 10.50
N TRP A 57 -16.39 -2.07 10.56
CA TRP A 57 -17.24 -0.95 10.17
C TRP A 57 -17.66 -1.03 8.70
N TYR A 58 -16.74 -1.39 7.81
CA TYR A 58 -16.98 -1.55 6.38
C TYR A 58 -18.05 -2.61 6.11
N SER A 59 -17.91 -3.78 6.73
CA SER A 59 -18.82 -4.90 6.52
C SER A 59 -20.20 -4.69 7.17
N GLU A 60 -20.24 -4.08 8.35
CA GLU A 60 -21.48 -3.96 9.14
C GLU A 60 -22.26 -2.66 8.90
N LYS A 61 -21.57 -1.57 8.55
CA LYS A 61 -22.14 -0.23 8.44
C LYS A 61 -22.13 0.26 7.00
N TYR A 62 -20.95 0.37 6.39
CA TYR A 62 -20.79 0.94 5.05
C TYR A 62 -21.56 0.15 3.99
N LEU A 63 -21.36 -1.17 3.90
CA LEU A 63 -22.08 -2.03 2.94
C LEU A 63 -23.59 -2.10 3.19
N ARG A 64 -24.06 -1.74 4.39
CA ARG A 64 -25.49 -1.70 4.74
C ARG A 64 -26.10 -0.30 4.57
N GLY A 65 -25.35 0.66 4.01
CA GLY A 65 -25.83 2.02 3.76
C GLY A 65 -25.78 2.95 4.97
N ASN A 66 -25.16 2.55 6.08
CA ASN A 66 -24.92 3.42 7.22
C ASN A 66 -23.50 3.99 7.14
N THR A 67 -23.36 5.18 6.55
CA THR A 67 -22.07 5.84 6.28
C THR A 67 -21.72 6.92 7.30
N SER A 68 -22.66 7.31 8.17
CA SER A 68 -22.50 8.46 9.07
C SER A 68 -21.67 8.17 10.33
N SER A 69 -21.31 6.92 10.57
CA SER A 69 -20.65 6.49 11.81
C SER A 69 -19.14 6.64 11.70
N ASN A 70 -18.53 7.47 12.56
CA ASN A 70 -17.09 7.74 12.57
C ASN A 70 -16.33 6.88 13.61
N ASP A 71 -16.71 5.61 13.74
CA ASP A 71 -16.28 4.74 14.85
C ASP A 71 -14.76 4.55 14.93
N CYS A 72 -14.07 4.61 13.79
CA CYS A 72 -12.62 4.38 13.68
C CYS A 72 -11.80 5.67 13.54
N GLU A 73 -12.41 6.86 13.66
CA GLU A 73 -11.74 8.14 13.38
C GLU A 73 -10.56 8.39 14.32
N ALA A 74 -10.69 8.07 15.60
CA ALA A 74 -9.60 8.24 16.57
C ALA A 74 -8.39 7.36 16.23
N LEU A 75 -8.64 6.10 15.85
CA LEU A 75 -7.59 5.16 15.42
C LEU A 75 -6.94 5.63 14.11
N PHE A 76 -7.74 6.14 13.17
CA PHE A 76 -7.25 6.69 11.92
C PHE A 76 -6.34 7.89 12.13
N LYS A 77 -6.71 8.83 13.02
CA LYS A 77 -5.89 10.01 13.35
C LYS A 77 -4.51 9.60 13.87
N ASN A 78 -4.47 8.61 14.76
CA ASN A 78 -3.21 8.09 15.30
C ASN A 78 -2.35 7.42 14.21
N TYR A 79 -2.96 6.57 13.39
CA TYR A 79 -2.26 5.91 12.28
C TYR A 79 -1.74 6.93 11.26
N LYS A 80 -2.58 7.87 10.85
CA LYS A 80 -2.24 8.95 9.90
C LYS A 80 -1.12 9.84 10.44
N GLY A 81 -1.12 10.13 11.74
CA GLY A 81 -0.04 10.88 12.39
C GLY A 81 1.30 10.17 12.27
N CYS A 82 1.33 8.87 12.60
CA CYS A 82 2.52 8.03 12.44
C CYS A 82 2.98 7.97 10.97
N LEU A 83 2.05 7.73 10.05
CA LEU A 83 2.35 7.61 8.62
C LEU A 83 2.92 8.90 8.02
N ASN A 84 2.36 10.06 8.35
CA ASN A 84 2.85 11.36 7.83
C ASN A 84 4.28 11.66 8.26
N LYS A 85 4.68 11.26 9.47
CA LYS A 85 6.06 11.41 9.92
C LYS A 85 7.01 10.63 9.01
N VAL A 86 6.69 9.38 8.77
CA VAL A 86 7.51 8.47 7.96
C VAL A 86 7.54 8.88 6.50
N LEU A 87 6.41 9.32 5.94
CA LEU A 87 6.35 9.79 4.56
C LEU A 87 7.29 10.97 4.30
N LYS A 88 7.39 11.90 5.27
CA LYS A 88 8.32 13.03 5.21
C LYS A 88 9.77 12.60 5.35
N GLU A 89 10.07 11.70 6.30
CA GLU A 89 11.43 11.18 6.49
C GLU A 89 11.94 10.40 5.27
N ARG A 90 11.04 9.71 4.55
CA ARG A 90 11.34 8.96 3.34
C ARG A 90 11.37 9.82 2.07
N GLY A 91 10.89 11.08 2.14
CA GLY A 91 10.77 11.98 0.99
C GLY A 91 9.72 11.55 -0.04
N ILE A 92 8.73 10.75 0.36
CA ILE A 92 7.67 10.24 -0.53
C ILE A 92 6.41 11.13 -0.45
N ASP A 93 6.36 12.06 0.50
CA ASP A 93 5.21 12.93 0.73
C ASP A 93 4.85 13.79 -0.49
N ALA A 94 5.84 14.34 -1.20
CA ALA A 94 5.62 15.14 -2.41
C ALA A 94 5.01 14.32 -3.55
N MET A 95 5.48 13.09 -3.75
CA MET A 95 4.94 12.19 -4.78
C MET A 95 3.50 11.75 -4.45
N VAL A 96 3.22 11.50 -3.18
CA VAL A 96 1.88 11.12 -2.72
C VAL A 96 0.91 12.28 -2.84
N ASP A 97 1.35 13.50 -2.57
CA ASP A 97 0.54 14.71 -2.73
C ASP A 97 0.22 14.99 -4.21
N ASP A 98 1.21 14.88 -5.09
CA ASP A 98 1.03 15.00 -6.54
C ASP A 98 0.04 13.95 -7.08
N ALA A 99 0.18 12.69 -6.65
CA ALA A 99 -0.75 11.62 -7.02
C ALA A 99 -2.19 11.88 -6.54
N ARG A 100 -2.38 12.50 -5.37
CA ARG A 100 -3.72 12.88 -4.87
C ARG A 100 -4.33 14.03 -5.65
N LYS A 101 -3.52 15.00 -6.06
CA LYS A 101 -3.95 16.16 -6.86
C LYS A 101 -4.30 15.77 -8.28
N SER A 102 -3.50 14.91 -8.90
CA SER A 102 -3.73 14.40 -10.26
C SER A 102 -4.88 13.39 -10.34
N GLY A 103 -5.11 12.60 -9.28
CA GLY A 103 -6.10 11.52 -9.28
C GLY A 103 -7.56 11.90 -8.98
N SER A 104 -7.95 13.18 -9.00
CA SER A 104 -9.27 13.58 -8.45
C SER A 104 -10.09 14.59 -9.25
N SER A 105 -9.70 14.98 -10.48
CA SER A 105 -10.45 16.01 -11.22
C SER A 105 -10.92 15.67 -12.64
N GLU A 106 -10.49 14.57 -13.26
CA GLU A 106 -10.75 14.37 -14.70
C GLU A 106 -11.54 13.11 -15.10
N THR A 107 -12.17 12.34 -14.19
CA THR A 107 -12.75 11.04 -14.64
C THR A 107 -14.00 10.44 -13.98
N ASP A 108 -14.62 11.03 -12.96
CA ASP A 108 -15.87 10.45 -12.41
C ASP A 108 -17.13 11.26 -12.76
N ALA A 109 -17.02 12.59 -12.87
CA ALA A 109 -18.17 13.45 -13.14
C ALA A 109 -18.62 13.44 -14.61
N GLU A 110 -17.69 13.27 -15.56
CA GLU A 110 -18.03 13.18 -16.99
C GLU A 110 -18.64 11.82 -17.36
N PHE A 111 -18.23 10.73 -16.70
CA PHE A 111 -18.73 9.38 -17.00
C PHE A 111 -20.17 9.15 -16.52
N LEU A 112 -20.57 9.79 -15.41
CA LEU A 112 -21.93 9.70 -14.87
C LEU A 112 -22.97 10.53 -15.64
N LYS A 113 -22.53 11.48 -16.48
CA LYS A 113 -23.42 12.38 -17.23
C LYS A 113 -23.81 11.84 -18.62
N LYS A 114 -23.21 10.72 -19.06
CA LYS A 114 -23.43 10.15 -20.40
C LYS A 114 -24.40 8.95 -20.43
N SER A 115 -25.09 8.64 -19.34
CA SER A 115 -26.17 7.63 -19.30
C SER A 115 -27.55 8.27 -19.28
#